data_AF-A0A2C9L970-F1
#
_entry.id   AF-A0A2C9L970-F1
#
_cell.length_a   1.000
_cell.length_b   1.000
_cell.length_c   1.000
_cell.angle_alpha   90.00
_cell.angle_beta   90.00
_cell.angle_gamma   90.00
#
_symmetry.space_group_name_H-M   'P 1'
#
loop_
_entity.id
_entity.type
_entity.pdbx_description
1 polymer ?
#
loop_
_entity_poly.entity_id
_entity_poly.type
_entity_poly.pdbx_seq_one_letter_code
_entity_poly.pdbx_strand_id
1 'polypeptide(L)'
;YLLHFYEKELLSELEKEEIPAHIREARLEIFKQQSLQFQQLRDLSFGQYTLIPDEKSFLDLTTSPIVENCVIHFFHPDFRRCAIVDSHMEKLSKKYFKTKFAKLNVEKSNFLVTKLKIQMLPAILCFKSSIVVDRIIGFEELGNTDDFPSVVLEKRLAKSGVIQLSEEYDPSKKTIFGGKKSFVRNKQDDSSDEDY
;
A
#
# COMPACT_ATOMS: atom_id res chain seq x y z
N TYR A 1 -12.92 4.77 15.41
CA TYR A 1 -14.39 4.62 15.45
C TYR A 1 -14.92 3.71 14.35
N LEU A 2 -14.74 3.99 13.05
CA LEU A 2 -15.23 3.14 11.95
C LEU A 2 -14.70 1.68 11.96
N LEU A 3 -13.40 1.49 12.18
CA LEU A 3 -12.80 0.14 12.28
C LEU A 3 -13.34 -0.68 13.45
N HIS A 4 -13.56 -0.04 14.60
CA HIS A 4 -14.09 -0.70 15.80
C HIS A 4 -15.56 -1.11 15.64
N PHE A 5 -16.32 -0.36 14.82
CA PHE A 5 -17.69 -0.70 14.46
C PHE A 5 -17.73 -1.91 13.53
N TYR A 6 -16.94 -1.90 12.44
CA TYR A 6 -16.80 -3.03 11.53
C TYR A 6 -16.27 -4.29 12.22
N GLU A 7 -15.33 -4.14 13.16
CA GLU A 7 -14.82 -5.25 13.99
C GLU A 7 -15.93 -5.89 14.82
N LYS A 8 -16.77 -5.08 15.50
CA LYS A 8 -17.91 -5.59 16.27
C LYS A 8 -18.96 -6.25 15.41
N GLU A 9 -19.26 -5.68 14.25
CA GLU A 9 -20.26 -6.21 13.32
C GLU A 9 -19.82 -7.57 12.74
N LEU A 10 -18.56 -7.68 12.32
CA LEU A 10 -17.97 -8.92 11.80
C LEU A 10 -17.84 -10.00 12.88
N LEU A 11 -17.47 -9.63 14.11
CA LEU A 11 -17.46 -10.54 15.26
C LEU A 11 -18.87 -11.07 15.55
N SER A 12 -19.89 -10.22 15.44
CA SER A 12 -21.28 -10.62 15.64
C SER A 12 -21.79 -11.55 14.54
N GLU A 13 -21.30 -11.42 13.30
CA GLU A 13 -21.59 -12.36 12.21
C GLU A 13 -20.93 -13.73 12.44
N LEU A 14 -19.70 -13.77 12.98
CA LEU A 14 -19.02 -15.03 13.35
C LEU A 14 -19.77 -15.81 14.46
N GLU A 15 -20.57 -15.11 15.26
CA GLU A 15 -21.42 -15.70 16.31
C GLU A 15 -22.78 -16.18 15.75
N LYS A 16 -23.19 -15.71 14.56
CA LYS A 16 -24.56 -15.84 14.04
C LYS A 16 -24.84 -17.03 13.13
N GLU A 17 -23.91 -17.96 12.89
CA GLU A 17 -24.19 -19.14 12.05
C GLU A 17 -23.62 -20.44 12.61
N GLU A 18 -24.21 -21.57 12.18
CA GLU A 18 -23.86 -22.97 12.44
C GLU A 18 -22.46 -23.36 11.89
N ILE A 19 -21.44 -22.59 12.25
CA ILE A 19 -20.05 -22.85 11.89
C ILE A 19 -19.50 -23.84 12.92
N PRO A 20 -18.96 -25.00 12.50
CA PRO A 20 -18.32 -25.94 13.42
C PRO A 20 -17.29 -25.23 14.30
N ALA A 21 -17.27 -25.54 15.60
CA ALA A 21 -16.47 -24.81 16.60
C ALA A 21 -15.00 -24.64 16.19
N HIS A 22 -14.38 -25.67 15.61
CA HIS A 22 -13.00 -25.64 15.13
C HIS A 22 -12.76 -24.64 13.98
N ILE A 23 -13.73 -24.47 13.07
CA ILE A 23 -13.63 -23.47 11.98
C ILE A 23 -13.82 -22.06 12.53
N ARG A 24 -14.72 -21.88 13.49
CA ARG A 24 -14.94 -20.59 14.15
C ARG A 24 -13.70 -20.15 14.93
N GLU A 25 -13.11 -21.05 15.71
CA GLU A 25 -11.87 -20.79 16.47
C GLU A 25 -10.71 -20.43 15.53
N ALA A 26 -10.50 -21.19 14.46
CA ALA A 26 -9.46 -20.89 13.47
C ALA A 26 -9.64 -19.52 12.80
N ARG A 27 -10.88 -19.15 12.43
CA ARG A 27 -11.19 -17.83 11.85
C ARG A 27 -10.93 -16.69 12.84
N LEU A 28 -11.33 -16.87 14.09
CA LEU A 28 -11.11 -15.89 15.15
C LEU A 28 -9.61 -15.66 15.40
N GLU A 29 -8.81 -16.73 15.34
CA GLU A 29 -7.37 -16.64 15.53
C GLU A 29 -6.68 -15.91 14.37
N ILE A 30 -7.02 -16.24 13.12
CA ILE A 30 -6.56 -15.50 11.94
C ILE A 30 -6.93 -14.01 12.04
N PHE A 31 -8.16 -13.71 12.45
CA PHE A 31 -8.63 -12.34 12.62
C PHE A 31 -7.82 -11.58 13.67
N LYS A 32 -7.60 -12.19 14.84
CA LYS A 32 -6.77 -11.61 15.91
C LYS A 32 -5.35 -11.32 15.41
N GLN A 33 -4.73 -12.27 14.71
CA GLN A 33 -3.39 -12.09 14.15
C GLN A 33 -3.33 -10.95 13.12
N GLN A 34 -4.33 -10.86 12.24
CA GLN A 34 -4.43 -9.78 11.26
C GLN A 34 -4.63 -8.42 11.92
N SER A 35 -5.47 -8.34 12.95
CA SER A 35 -5.70 -7.11 13.72
C SER A 35 -4.40 -6.61 14.39
N LEU A 36 -3.65 -7.52 15.02
CA LEU A 36 -2.36 -7.20 15.65
C LEU A 36 -1.33 -6.70 14.61
N GLN A 37 -1.20 -7.38 13.48
CA GLN A 37 -0.30 -6.92 12.40
C GLN A 37 -0.70 -5.53 11.91
N PHE A 38 -2.01 -5.30 11.70
CA PHE A 38 -2.50 -4.02 11.24
C PHE A 38 -2.24 -2.88 12.24
N GLN A 39 -2.36 -3.16 13.54
CA GLN A 39 -1.99 -2.21 14.60
C GLN A 39 -0.50 -1.87 14.55
N GLN A 40 0.39 -2.88 14.46
CA GLN A 40 1.84 -2.65 14.35
C GLN A 40 2.21 -1.79 13.13
N LEU A 41 1.59 -2.05 11.97
CA LEU A 41 1.80 -1.24 10.77
C LEU A 41 1.31 0.21 10.98
N ARG A 42 0.19 0.40 11.66
CA ARG A 42 -0.30 1.74 11.99
C ARG A 42 0.66 2.48 12.93
N ASP A 43 1.21 1.80 13.93
CA ASP A 43 2.17 2.40 14.88
C ASP A 43 3.44 2.86 14.15
N LEU A 44 3.85 2.15 13.11
CA LEU A 44 4.92 2.54 12.19
C LEU A 44 4.49 3.58 11.14
N SER A 45 3.30 4.18 11.29
CA SER A 45 2.76 5.20 10.41
C SER A 45 2.66 4.76 8.93
N PHE A 46 2.27 3.51 8.68
CA PHE A 46 1.86 3.09 7.33
C PHE A 46 0.58 3.82 6.91
N GLY A 47 0.39 3.99 5.59
CA GLY A 47 -0.69 4.83 5.07
C GLY A 47 -0.39 6.34 5.08
N GLN A 48 0.78 6.74 5.59
CA GLN A 48 1.24 8.13 5.67
C GLN A 48 2.64 8.27 5.08
N TYR A 49 2.94 9.46 4.57
CA TYR A 49 4.26 9.83 4.11
C TYR A 49 4.98 10.64 5.20
N THR A 50 5.96 10.02 5.85
CA THR A 50 6.60 10.57 7.06
C THR A 50 8.06 10.95 6.81
N LEU A 51 8.51 12.02 7.46
CA LEU A 51 9.92 12.38 7.51
C LEU A 51 10.68 11.47 8.47
N ILE A 52 11.79 10.89 8.01
CA ILE A 52 12.76 10.20 8.85
C ILE A 52 13.72 11.27 9.39
N PRO A 53 13.86 11.40 10.72
CA PRO A 53 14.60 12.51 11.33
C PRO A 53 16.12 12.37 11.19
N ASP A 54 16.64 11.14 11.20
CA ASP A 54 18.07 10.85 11.26
C ASP A 54 18.41 9.48 10.66
N GLU A 55 19.72 9.22 10.50
CA GLU A 55 20.23 8.01 9.86
C GLU A 55 19.98 6.73 10.68
N LYS A 56 19.92 6.83 12.02
CA LYS A 56 19.62 5.68 12.87
C LYS A 56 18.19 5.24 12.65
N SER A 57 17.25 6.19 12.66
CA SER A 57 15.83 5.93 12.37
C SER A 57 15.62 5.34 10.97
N PHE A 58 16.44 5.73 9.98
CA PHE A 58 16.44 5.11 8.66
C PHE A 58 16.84 3.63 8.71
N LEU A 59 17.92 3.30 9.42
CA LEU A 59 18.40 1.92 9.55
C LEU A 59 17.37 1.07 10.30
N ASP A 60 16.83 1.57 11.41
CA ASP A 60 15.79 0.89 12.19
C ASP A 60 14.55 0.61 11.32
N LEU A 61 14.14 1.57 10.49
CA LEU A 61 12.98 1.40 9.59
C LEU A 61 13.24 0.38 8.49
N THR A 62 14.39 0.44 7.82
CA THR A 62 14.71 -0.40 6.66
C THR A 62 15.11 -1.82 7.03
N THR A 63 15.63 -2.04 8.23
CA THR A 63 16.03 -3.37 8.73
C THR A 63 14.96 -4.04 9.61
N SER A 64 13.88 -3.33 9.94
CA SER A 64 12.79 -3.89 10.73
C SER A 64 12.11 -5.07 10.02
N PRO A 65 11.96 -6.23 10.68
CA PRO A 65 11.29 -7.40 10.10
C PRO A 65 9.79 -7.18 9.86
N ILE A 66 9.20 -6.17 10.50
CA ILE A 66 7.78 -5.79 10.32
C ILE A 66 7.60 -5.07 8.98
N VAL A 67 8.62 -4.35 8.51
CA VAL A 67 8.55 -3.54 7.28
C VAL A 67 8.99 -4.39 6.09
N GLU A 68 8.01 -5.04 5.44
CA GLU A 68 8.29 -5.86 4.27
C GLU A 68 8.63 -5.02 3.03
N ASN A 69 7.84 -3.98 2.74
CA ASN A 69 8.04 -3.11 1.58
C ASN A 69 8.18 -1.66 2.02
N CYS A 70 9.20 -0.96 1.54
CA CYS A 70 9.44 0.44 1.87
C CYS A 70 9.92 1.22 0.65
N VAL A 71 9.44 2.45 0.48
CA VAL A 71 9.85 3.38 -0.57
C VAL A 71 10.31 4.66 0.11
N ILE A 72 11.60 4.98 -0.05
CA ILE A 72 12.24 6.11 0.62
C ILE A 72 12.68 7.14 -0.42
N HIS A 73 12.15 8.34 -0.31
CA HIS A 73 12.56 9.50 -1.09
C HIS A 73 13.69 10.26 -0.37
N PHE A 74 14.87 10.25 -0.97
CA PHE A 74 15.98 11.10 -0.56
C PHE A 74 15.79 12.46 -1.23
N PHE A 75 15.66 13.50 -0.40
CA PHE A 75 15.25 14.82 -0.86
C PHE A 75 16.16 15.92 -0.30
N HIS A 76 16.11 17.07 -0.96
CA HIS A 76 16.69 18.33 -0.50
C HIS A 76 15.60 19.42 -0.54
N PRO A 77 15.44 20.25 0.50
CA PRO A 77 14.37 21.24 0.58
C PRO A 77 14.39 22.26 -0.57
N ASP A 78 15.58 22.70 -0.98
CA ASP A 78 15.73 23.70 -2.06
C ASP A 78 15.49 23.14 -3.48
N PHE A 79 15.33 21.83 -3.64
CA PHE A 79 15.20 21.21 -4.95
C PHE A 79 13.73 21.10 -5.34
N ARG A 80 13.27 21.95 -6.26
CA ARG A 80 11.86 21.97 -6.73
C ARG A 80 11.34 20.60 -7.16
N ARG A 81 12.16 19.78 -7.85
CA ARG A 81 11.78 18.43 -8.28
C ARG A 81 11.52 17.46 -7.13
N CYS A 82 12.14 17.66 -5.96
CA CYS A 82 11.83 16.90 -4.76
C CYS A 82 10.41 17.20 -4.27
N ALA A 83 9.96 18.45 -4.33
CA ALA A 83 8.60 18.83 -3.93
C ALA A 83 7.52 18.17 -4.81
N ILE A 84 7.82 17.95 -6.10
CA ILE A 84 6.95 17.21 -7.01
C ILE A 84 6.81 15.75 -6.56
N VAL A 85 7.93 15.08 -6.27
CA VAL A 85 7.93 13.71 -5.76
C VAL A 85 7.16 13.61 -4.44
N ASP A 86 7.32 14.57 -3.53
CA ASP A 86 6.58 14.62 -2.26
C ASP A 86 5.05 14.58 -2.49
N SER A 87 4.54 15.33 -3.46
CA SER A 87 3.10 15.33 -3.80
C SER A 87 2.61 13.97 -4.30
N HIS A 88 3.41 13.27 -5.10
CA HIS A 88 3.04 11.93 -5.56
C HIS A 88 3.13 10.89 -4.45
N MET A 89 4.22 10.91 -3.66
CA MET A 89 4.43 9.99 -2.53
C MET A 89 3.34 10.12 -1.47
N GLU A 90 2.89 11.35 -1.17
CA GLU A 90 1.77 11.60 -0.26
C GLU A 90 0.47 10.92 -0.74
N LYS A 91 0.15 11.03 -2.03
CA LYS A 91 -1.03 10.38 -2.63
C LYS A 91 -0.91 8.85 -2.61
N LEU A 92 0.25 8.32 -2.98
CA LEU A 92 0.49 6.88 -3.06
C LEU A 92 0.52 6.23 -1.68
N SER A 93 1.05 6.91 -0.67
CA SER A 93 1.08 6.40 0.71
C SER A 93 -0.31 6.04 1.24
N LYS A 94 -1.32 6.87 0.93
CA LYS A 94 -2.71 6.64 1.32
C LYS A 94 -3.36 5.48 0.55
N LYS A 95 -2.93 5.24 -0.68
CA LYS A 95 -3.45 4.17 -1.54
C LYS A 95 -2.85 2.80 -1.21
N TYR A 96 -1.58 2.76 -0.82
CA TYR A 96 -0.81 1.52 -0.62
C TYR A 96 -0.42 1.31 0.85
N PHE A 97 -1.41 0.98 1.68
CA PHE A 97 -1.19 0.79 3.13
C PHE A 97 -0.19 -0.33 3.48
N LYS A 98 0.05 -1.31 2.60
CA LYS A 98 1.01 -2.39 2.85
C LYS A 98 2.48 -2.00 2.61
N THR A 99 2.71 -0.80 2.09
CA THR A 99 4.04 -0.31 1.74
C THR A 99 4.32 0.93 2.56
N LYS A 100 5.49 0.97 3.21
CA LYS A 100 5.89 2.16 3.96
C LYS A 100 6.41 3.22 2.98
N PHE A 101 5.87 4.43 3.06
CA PHE A 101 6.39 5.58 2.34
C PHE A 101 7.03 6.54 3.34
N ALA A 102 8.24 6.98 3.03
CA ALA A 102 8.99 7.89 3.89
C ALA A 102 9.95 8.76 3.08
N LYS A 103 10.46 9.81 3.72
CA LYS A 103 11.49 10.69 3.13
C LYS A 103 12.62 10.98 4.09
N LEU A 104 13.80 11.23 3.54
CA LEU A 104 15.02 11.54 4.29
C LEU A 104 15.74 12.74 3.67
N ASN A 105 16.07 13.73 4.49
CA ASN A 105 16.82 14.91 4.02
C ASN A 105 18.30 14.53 3.85
N VAL A 106 18.83 14.69 2.63
CA VAL A 106 20.22 14.35 2.33
C VAL A 106 21.25 15.19 3.11
N GLU A 107 20.94 16.45 3.42
CA GLU A 107 21.85 17.35 4.15
C GLU A 107 22.11 16.86 5.59
N LYS A 108 21.12 16.15 6.15
CA LYS A 108 21.17 15.59 7.50
C LYS A 108 21.63 14.13 7.52
N SER A 109 22.00 13.56 6.37
CA SER A 109 22.25 12.13 6.21
C SER A 109 23.40 11.80 5.26
N ASN A 110 24.51 12.51 5.42
CA ASN A 110 25.69 12.41 4.57
C ASN A 110 26.31 11.00 4.54
N PHE A 111 26.29 10.26 5.65
CA PHE A 111 26.85 8.90 5.68
C PHE A 111 25.99 7.97 4.83
N LEU A 112 24.66 8.04 4.95
CA LEU A 112 23.76 7.25 4.10
C LEU A 112 23.85 7.64 2.62
N VAL A 113 23.90 8.93 2.30
CA VAL A 113 24.08 9.43 0.93
C VAL A 113 25.34 8.84 0.30
N THR A 114 26.45 8.83 1.05
CA THR A 114 27.73 8.27 0.60
C THR A 114 27.65 6.75 0.44
N LYS A 115 27.14 6.04 1.45
CA LYS A 115 27.06 4.57 1.45
C LYS A 115 26.12 4.04 0.38
N LEU A 116 25.01 4.71 0.16
CA LEU A 116 24.02 4.37 -0.86
C LEU A 116 24.37 4.98 -2.22
N LYS A 117 25.48 5.71 -2.36
CA LYS A 117 25.96 6.32 -3.61
C LYS A 117 24.91 7.21 -4.29
N ILE A 118 24.24 8.06 -3.51
CA ILE A 118 23.24 8.99 -4.02
C ILE A 118 23.97 10.22 -4.56
N GLN A 119 23.96 10.40 -5.87
CA GLN A 119 24.70 11.48 -6.56
C GLN A 119 23.78 12.54 -7.16
N MET A 120 22.53 12.20 -7.44
CA MET A 120 21.56 13.09 -8.08
C MET A 120 20.22 13.03 -7.35
N LEU A 121 19.50 14.15 -7.38
CA LEU A 121 18.19 14.30 -6.75
C LEU A 121 17.13 14.74 -7.76
N PRO A 122 15.85 14.34 -7.55
CA PRO A 122 15.38 13.46 -6.49
C PRO A 122 15.82 12.00 -6.69
N ALA A 123 16.01 11.26 -5.60
CA ALA A 123 16.34 9.83 -5.63
C ALA A 123 15.35 9.04 -4.77
N ILE A 124 14.77 7.99 -5.34
CA ILE A 124 13.81 7.11 -4.65
C ILE A 124 14.42 5.71 -4.60
N LEU A 125 14.56 5.16 -3.40
CA LEU A 125 15.01 3.78 -3.21
C LEU A 125 13.83 2.91 -2.78
N CYS A 126 13.70 1.77 -3.42
CA CYS A 126 12.70 0.76 -3.12
C CYS A 126 13.36 -0.39 -2.36
N PHE A 127 12.80 -0.75 -1.22
CA PHE A 127 13.25 -1.84 -0.37
C PHE A 127 12.19 -2.92 -0.32
N LYS A 128 12.64 -4.17 -0.37
CA LYS A 128 11.83 -5.36 -0.12
C LYS A 128 12.61 -6.29 0.81
N SER A 129 12.02 -6.63 1.95
CA SER A 129 12.64 -7.47 2.99
C SER A 129 14.06 -6.99 3.33
N SER A 130 14.18 -5.69 3.61
CA SER A 130 15.44 -5.00 3.96
C SER A 130 16.52 -4.93 2.87
N ILE A 131 16.22 -5.38 1.65
CA ILE A 131 17.14 -5.33 0.51
C ILE A 131 16.68 -4.24 -0.46
N VAL A 132 17.61 -3.44 -0.98
CA VAL A 132 17.32 -2.49 -2.07
C VAL A 132 17.05 -3.29 -3.34
N VAL A 133 15.81 -3.25 -3.82
CA VAL A 133 15.39 -3.95 -5.04
C VAL A 133 15.40 -3.05 -6.27
N ASP A 134 15.29 -1.74 -6.09
CA ASP A 134 15.19 -0.80 -7.20
C ASP A 134 15.54 0.64 -6.79
N ARG A 135 15.90 1.46 -7.78
CA ARG A 135 16.33 2.85 -7.63
C ARG A 135 15.79 3.67 -8.79
N ILE A 136 15.11 4.77 -8.46
CA ILE A 136 14.62 5.75 -9.45
C ILE A 136 15.38 7.04 -9.19
N ILE A 137 16.11 7.52 -10.20
CA ILE A 137 16.95 8.71 -10.10
C ILE A 137 16.46 9.74 -11.12
N GLY A 138 16.16 10.95 -10.64
CA GLY A 138 15.60 11.99 -11.49
C GLY A 138 14.26 11.60 -12.10
N PHE A 139 13.91 12.26 -13.22
CA PHE A 139 12.62 12.06 -13.91
C PHE A 139 12.77 11.34 -15.26
N GLU A 140 13.96 10.86 -15.61
CA GLU A 140 14.23 10.20 -16.90
C GLU A 140 13.27 9.03 -17.15
N GLU A 141 13.06 8.20 -16.11
CA GLU A 141 12.14 7.06 -16.16
C GLU A 141 10.67 7.43 -15.91
N LEU A 142 10.39 8.71 -15.65
CA LEU A 142 9.06 9.26 -15.35
C LEU A 142 8.54 10.17 -16.47
N GLY A 143 9.16 10.13 -17.65
CA GLY A 143 8.79 10.93 -18.83
C GLY A 143 9.56 12.25 -18.97
N ASN A 144 10.57 12.48 -18.12
CA ASN A 144 11.47 13.64 -18.14
C ASN A 144 10.75 15.00 -18.16
N THR A 145 9.63 15.07 -17.44
CA THR A 145 8.81 16.28 -17.28
C THR A 145 8.52 16.52 -15.81
N ASP A 146 8.34 17.77 -15.41
CA ASP A 146 8.01 18.15 -14.05
C ASP A 146 6.51 17.91 -13.72
N ASP A 147 5.66 17.69 -14.73
CA ASP A 147 4.20 17.53 -14.60
C ASP A 147 3.72 16.09 -14.90
N PHE A 148 4.51 15.07 -14.54
CA PHE A 148 4.10 13.69 -14.79
C PHE A 148 2.93 13.28 -13.87
N PRO A 149 1.96 12.47 -14.35
CA PRO A 149 0.85 12.03 -13.52
C PRO A 149 1.29 10.96 -12.50
N SER A 150 0.66 10.92 -11.32
CA SER A 150 0.99 9.93 -10.26
C SER A 150 0.98 8.48 -10.75
N VAL A 151 0.16 8.17 -11.76
CA VAL A 151 0.05 6.84 -12.37
C VAL A 151 1.38 6.38 -12.97
N VAL A 152 2.25 7.29 -13.44
CA VAL A 152 3.57 6.95 -13.99
C VAL A 152 4.50 6.46 -12.88
N LEU A 153 4.62 7.21 -11.78
CA LEU A 153 5.40 6.78 -10.62
C LEU A 153 4.83 5.51 -9.99
N GLU A 154 3.51 5.41 -9.90
CA GLU A 154 2.81 4.21 -9.43
C GLU A 154 3.18 2.99 -10.26
N LYS A 155 3.04 3.05 -11.60
CA LYS A 155 3.45 1.94 -12.47
C LYS A 155 4.94 1.63 -12.34
N ARG A 156 5.80 2.64 -12.13
CA ARG A 156 7.24 2.44 -11.95
C ARG A 156 7.58 1.72 -10.65
N LEU A 157 6.90 2.05 -9.56
CA LEU A 157 7.02 1.35 -8.27
C LEU A 157 6.41 -0.06 -8.31
N ALA A 158 5.33 -0.26 -9.06
CA ALA A 158 4.74 -1.59 -9.23
C ALA A 158 5.71 -2.57 -9.90
N LYS A 159 6.52 -2.08 -10.86
CA LYS A 159 7.55 -2.91 -11.53
C LYS A 159 8.63 -3.42 -10.58
N SER A 160 8.93 -2.72 -9.49
CA SER A 160 9.88 -3.20 -8.48
C SER A 160 9.25 -4.16 -7.46
N GLY A 161 7.93 -4.38 -7.54
CA GLY A 161 7.21 -5.30 -6.67
C GLY A 161 7.03 -4.81 -5.23
N VAL A 162 7.34 -3.54 -4.96
CA VAL A 162 7.12 -2.91 -3.63
C VAL A 162 5.69 -2.41 -3.45
N ILE A 163 4.91 -2.30 -4.53
CA ILE A 163 3.47 -2.08 -4.48
C ILE A 163 2.76 -3.07 -5.41
N GLN A 164 1.49 -3.36 -5.12
CA GLN A 164 0.64 -4.22 -5.94
C GLN A 164 -0.48 -3.37 -6.53
N LEU A 165 -0.53 -3.24 -7.86
CA LEU A 165 -1.65 -2.57 -8.52
C LEU A 165 -2.92 -3.38 -8.23
N SER A 166 -3.93 -2.72 -7.68
CA SER A 166 -5.26 -3.30 -7.67
C SER A 166 -5.68 -3.48 -9.12
N GLU A 167 -5.94 -4.73 -9.53
CA GLU A 167 -6.76 -4.95 -10.71
C GLU A 167 -8.06 -4.17 -10.47
N GLU A 168 -8.48 -3.34 -11.42
CA GLU A 168 -9.80 -2.70 -11.35
C GLU A 168 -10.83 -3.80 -10.99
N TYR A 169 -11.71 -3.49 -10.04
CA TYR A 169 -12.73 -4.41 -9.58
C TYR A 169 -13.56 -4.85 -10.78
N ASP A 170 -13.26 -6.04 -11.29
CA ASP A 170 -14.08 -6.73 -12.26
C ASP A 170 -15.18 -7.44 -11.47
N PRO A 171 -16.44 -6.97 -11.51
CA PRO A 171 -17.54 -7.60 -10.78
C PRO A 171 -17.80 -9.05 -11.21
N SER A 172 -17.15 -9.54 -12.29
CA SER A 172 -17.21 -10.94 -12.72
C SER A 172 -16.20 -11.86 -12.00
N LYS A 173 -15.19 -11.32 -11.31
CA LYS A 173 -14.22 -12.13 -10.54
C LYS A 173 -14.79 -12.49 -9.17
N LYS A 174 -15.11 -13.79 -9.01
CA LYS A 174 -15.56 -14.39 -7.73
C LYS A 174 -14.55 -14.07 -6.62
N THR A 175 -15.04 -13.56 -5.49
CA THR A 175 -14.24 -13.35 -4.29
C THR A 175 -13.71 -14.67 -3.74
N ILE A 176 -12.45 -14.67 -3.31
CA ILE A 176 -11.74 -15.82 -2.71
C ILE A 176 -12.45 -16.31 -1.43
N PHE A 177 -13.26 -15.46 -0.79
CA PHE A 177 -14.20 -15.87 0.25
C PHE A 177 -15.53 -16.23 -0.39
N GLY A 178 -15.80 -17.55 -0.49
CA GLY A 178 -16.90 -18.18 -1.21
C GLY A 178 -18.31 -17.91 -0.69
N GLY A 179 -18.71 -16.65 -0.56
CA GLY A 179 -20.11 -16.26 -0.37
C GLY A 179 -20.77 -16.00 -1.72
N LYS A 180 -21.71 -16.86 -2.12
CA LYS A 180 -22.63 -16.54 -3.24
C LYS A 180 -23.57 -15.43 -2.78
N LYS A 181 -23.41 -14.20 -3.27
CA LYS A 181 -24.50 -13.21 -3.26
C LYS A 181 -25.42 -13.49 -4.44
N SER A 182 -26.42 -14.32 -4.23
CA SER A 182 -27.57 -14.43 -5.13
C SER A 182 -28.39 -13.15 -5.02
N PHE A 183 -28.18 -12.18 -5.91
CA PHE A 183 -29.15 -11.14 -6.17
C PHE A 183 -30.31 -11.77 -6.94
N VAL A 184 -31.42 -12.01 -6.24
CA VAL A 184 -32.71 -12.39 -6.81
C VAL A 184 -33.15 -11.27 -7.74
N ARG A 185 -33.06 -11.49 -9.05
CA ARG A 185 -33.61 -10.59 -10.07
C ARG A 185 -35.05 -11.02 -10.32
N ASN A 186 -35.98 -10.34 -9.69
CA ASN A 186 -37.40 -10.43 -10.02
C ASN A 186 -37.58 -9.88 -11.45
N LYS A 187 -37.92 -10.74 -12.40
CA LYS A 187 -38.42 -10.33 -13.70
C LYS A 187 -39.80 -10.96 -13.84
N GLN A 188 -40.83 -10.16 -13.58
CA GLN A 188 -42.19 -10.49 -13.98
C GLN A 188 -42.21 -10.52 -15.52
N ASP A 189 -42.76 -11.62 -16.01
CA ASP A 189 -43.08 -11.87 -17.39
C ASP A 189 -44.06 -10.81 -17.90
N ASP A 190 -43.80 -10.28 -19.10
CA ASP A 190 -44.88 -9.81 -19.93
C ASP A 190 -44.64 -10.26 -21.37
N SER A 191 -45.69 -10.86 -21.90
CA SER A 191 -45.76 -11.67 -23.11
C SER A 191 -46.01 -10.79 -24.34
N SER A 192 -45.37 -11.11 -25.47
CA SER A 192 -46.01 -10.96 -26.78
C SER A 192 -45.32 -11.84 -27.82
N ASP A 193 -46.17 -12.66 -28.43
CA ASP A 193 -45.96 -13.59 -29.55
C ASP A 193 -45.39 -12.92 -30.80
N GLU A 194 -44.50 -13.61 -31.52
CA GLU A 194 -44.46 -13.58 -33.00
C GLU A 194 -44.01 -14.96 -33.52
N ASP A 195 -45.00 -15.80 -33.87
CA ASP A 195 -44.85 -16.96 -34.75
C ASP A 195 -44.97 -16.51 -36.22
N TYR A 196 -43.97 -16.90 -37.03
CA TYR A 196 -43.91 -17.02 -38.51
C TYR A 196 -44.57 -15.98 -39.43
#